data_AF-A0A442T8Q2-F1
#
_entry.id   AF-A0A442T8Q2-F1
#
_cell.length_a   1.000
_cell.length_b   1.000
_cell.length_c   1.000
_cell.angle_alpha   90.00
_cell.angle_beta   90.00
_cell.angle_gamma   90.00
#
_symmetry.space_group_name_H-M   'P 1'
#
loop_
_entity.id
_entity.type
_entity.pdbx_description
1 polymer ?
#
loop_
_entity_poly.entity_id
_entity_poly.type
_entity_poly.pdbx_seq_one_letter_code
_entity_poly.pdbx_strand_id
1 'polypeptide(L)' 'MENKTVIAIAHRLSTIAALDRLVVLDGGRIVEQGTHDELVAIDGLYARLWKRQSGGFLFNEESVLEETRPAE' A
#
# COMPACT_ATOMS: atom_id res chain seq x y z
N MET A 1 13.91 5.16 6.22
CA MET A 1 14.98 4.58 5.37
C MET A 1 15.79 5.71 4.74
N GLU A 2 16.31 6.65 5.54
CA GLU A 2 16.90 7.88 5.00
C GLU A 2 18.22 7.61 4.27
N ASN A 3 18.34 8.17 3.06
CA ASN A 3 19.50 8.11 2.17
C ASN A 3 19.98 6.70 1.76
N LYS A 4 19.06 5.73 1.68
CA LYS A 4 19.38 4.39 1.13
C LYS A 4 18.28 3.93 0.19
N THR A 5 18.68 3.35 -0.94
CA THR A 5 17.74 2.62 -1.80
C THR A 5 17.47 1.27 -1.15
N VAL A 6 16.22 1.04 -0.76
CA VAL A 6 15.78 -0.22 -0.14
C VAL A 6 14.92 -0.97 -1.13
N ILE A 7 15.29 -2.23 -1.39
CA ILE A 7 14.45 -3.18 -2.11
C ILE A 7 13.99 -4.20 -1.08
N ALA A 8 12.70 -4.17 -0.77
CA ALA A 8 12.07 -5.09 0.16
C ALA A 8 11.20 -6.10 -0.60
N ILE A 9 11.39 -7.39 -0.31
CA ILE A 9 10.52 -8.47 -0.78
C ILE A 9 9.82 -9.03 0.44
N ALA A 10 8.50 -8.93 0.50
CA ALA A 10 7.72 -9.38 1.65
C ALA A 10 6.46 -10.13 1.21
N HIS A 11 6.04 -11.06 2.06
CA HIS A 11 4.80 -11.81 1.88
C HIS A 11 3.59 -11.12 2.53
N ARG A 12 3.83 -10.18 3.46
CA ARG A 12 2.77 -9.43 4.16
C ARG A 12 2.53 -8.12 3.45
N LEU A 13 1.30 -7.91 3.00
CA LEU A 13 0.93 -6.70 2.29
C LEU A 13 0.96 -5.46 3.19
N SER A 14 0.69 -5.61 4.50
CA SER A 14 0.72 -4.51 5.48
C SER A 14 2.08 -3.83 5.60
N THR A 15 3.18 -4.58 5.40
CA THR A 15 4.55 -4.03 5.50
C THR A 15 4.97 -3.30 4.23
N ILE A 16 4.43 -3.68 3.08
CA ILE A 16 4.79 -3.07 1.79
C ILE A 16 3.94 -1.84 1.46
N ALA A 17 2.76 -1.67 2.08
CA ALA A 17 1.90 -0.51 1.87
C ALA A 17 2.57 0.82 2.28
N ALA A 18 3.51 0.78 3.22
CA ALA A 18 4.28 1.96 3.66
C ALA A 18 5.48 2.29 2.76
N LEU A 19 5.68 1.57 1.64
CA LEU A 19 6.79 1.83 0.71
C LEU A 19 6.39 2.83 -0.37
N ASP A 20 7.39 3.58 -0.83
CA ASP A 20 7.20 4.64 -1.85
C ASP A 20 6.78 4.09 -3.21
N ARG A 21 7.17 2.84 -3.52
CA ARG A 21 6.87 2.18 -4.79
C ARG A 21 6.69 0.68 -4.61
N LEU A 22 5.60 0.18 -5.18
CA LEU A 22 5.26 -1.23 -5.24
C LEU A 22 5.44 -1.76 -6.66
N VAL A 23 5.92 -3.00 -6.76
CA VAL A 23 6.07 -3.73 -8.02
C VAL A 23 5.47 -5.12 -7.83
N VAL A 24 4.46 -5.46 -8.63
CA VAL A 24 3.81 -6.76 -8.60
C VAL A 24 4.39 -7.63 -9.69
N LEU A 25 4.89 -8.79 -9.30
CA LEU A 25 5.43 -9.80 -10.18
C LEU A 25 4.45 -10.96 -10.28
N ASP A 26 4.14 -11.39 -11.51
CA ASP A 26 3.39 -12.60 -11.79
C ASP A 26 4.02 -13.33 -12.99
N GLY A 27 4.17 -14.65 -12.89
CA GLY A 27 4.79 -15.46 -13.94
C GLY A 27 6.19 -15.00 -14.39
N GLY A 28 6.97 -14.36 -13.50
CA GLY A 28 8.29 -13.80 -13.83
C GLY A 28 8.25 -12.50 -14.63
N ARG A 29 7.11 -11.82 -14.69
CA ARG A 29 6.93 -10.52 -15.36
C ARG A 29 6.37 -9.49 -14.40
N ILE A 30 6.74 -8.23 -14.59
CA ILE A 30 6.13 -7.10 -13.88
C ILE A 30 4.75 -6.87 -14.51
N VAL A 31 3.71 -7.12 -13.74
CA VAL A 31 2.32 -6.92 -14.18
C VAL A 31 1.77 -5.57 -13.77
N GLU A 32 2.20 -5.05 -12.61
CA GLU A 32 1.75 -3.77 -12.07
C GLU A 32 2.89 -3.05 -11.34
N GLN A 33 2.89 -1.73 -11.38
CA GLN A 33 3.82 -0.88 -10.65
C GLN A 33 3.16 0.46 -10.31
N GLY A 34 3.46 1.02 -9.14
CA GLY A 34 2.89 2.29 -8.69
C GLY A 34 2.98 2.45 -7.18
N THR A 35 2.29 3.46 -6.65
CA THR A 35 2.07 3.60 -5.21
C THR A 35 0.94 2.67 -4.74
N HIS A 36 0.76 2.56 -3.41
CA HIS A 36 -0.36 1.80 -2.85
C HIS A 36 -1.70 2.30 -3.41
N ASP A 37 -1.93 3.61 -3.36
CA ASP A 37 -3.20 4.22 -3.76
C ASP A 37 -3.49 4.03 -5.24
N GLU A 38 -2.48 4.17 -6.11
CA GLU A 38 -2.61 3.94 -7.55
C GLU A 38 -3.01 2.49 -7.83
N LEU A 39 -2.33 1.53 -7.21
CA LEU A 39 -2.59 0.10 -7.43
C LEU A 39 -3.94 -0.37 -6.86
N VAL A 40 -4.39 0.24 -5.75
CA VAL A 40 -5.73 0.01 -5.20
C VAL A 40 -6.81 0.59 -6.13
N ALA A 41 -6.59 1.79 -6.68
CA ALA A 41 -7.53 2.44 -7.59
C ALA A 41 -7.69 1.70 -8.93
N ILE A 42 -6.63 1.05 -9.42
CA ILE A 42 -6.66 0.24 -10.65
C ILE A 42 -7.51 -1.04 -10.48
N ASP A 43 -7.84 -1.43 -9.24
CA ASP A 43 -8.51 -2.70 -8.89
C ASP A 43 -7.83 -3.94 -9.50
N GLY A 44 -6.50 -3.86 -9.57
CA GLY A 44 -5.62 -4.84 -10.17
C GLY A 44 -5.39 -6.11 -9.36
N LEU A 45 -4.35 -6.86 -9.72
CA LEU A 45 -3.89 -8.03 -8.95
C LEU A 45 -3.53 -7.63 -7.52
N TYR A 46 -2.82 -6.50 -7.35
CA TYR A 46 -2.51 -5.96 -6.05
C TYR A 46 -3.76 -5.72 -5.19
N ALA A 47 -4.75 -5.00 -5.72
CA ALA A 47 -5.98 -4.66 -4.99
C ALA A 47 -6.77 -5.90 -4.56
N ARG A 48 -6.81 -6.93 -5.41
CA ARG A 48 -7.44 -8.22 -5.06
C ARG A 48 -6.70 -8.96 -3.95
N LEU A 49 -5.37 -8.96 -3.99
CA LEU A 49 -4.54 -9.54 -2.92
C LEU A 49 -4.67 -8.74 -1.62
N TRP A 50 -4.72 -7.41 -1.74
CA TRP A 50 -4.95 -6.49 -0.62
C TRP A 50 -6.26 -6.84 0.06
N LYS A 51 -7.40 -6.74 -0.63
CA LYS A 51 -8.74 -7.05 -0.09
C LYS A 51 -8.80 -8.41 0.64
N ARG A 52 -8.07 -9.41 0.17
CA ARG A 52 -7.99 -10.74 0.82
C ARG A 52 -7.14 -10.77 2.09
N GLN A 53 -6.02 -10.03 2.15
CA GLN A 53 -5.17 -9.98 3.35
C GLN A 53 -5.60 -8.90 4.36
N SER A 54 -6.09 -7.75 3.91
CA SER A 54 -6.55 -6.65 4.77
C SER A 54 -7.89 -6.95 5.43
N GLY A 55 -8.73 -7.80 4.82
CA GLY A 55 -9.97 -8.30 5.41
C GLY A 55 -9.80 -9.09 6.73
N GLY A 56 -8.57 -9.37 7.17
CA GLY A 56 -8.28 -9.93 8.49
C GLY A 56 -7.71 -8.96 9.52
N PHE A 57 -7.19 -7.78 9.15
CA PHE A 57 -6.42 -6.93 10.07
C PHE A 57 -6.39 -5.42 9.80
N LEU A 58 -6.94 -4.87 8.71
CA LEU A 58 -6.74 -3.46 8.36
C LEU A 58 -8.05 -2.75 8.02
N PHE A 59 -8.78 -2.36 9.07
CA PHE A 59 -9.70 -1.24 9.09
C PHE A 59 -9.51 -0.51 10.42
N ASN A 60 -8.37 0.16 10.65
CA ASN A 60 -8.28 1.12 11.75
C ASN A 60 -7.13 2.14 11.65
N GLU A 61 -6.93 2.81 10.50
CA GLU A 61 -6.03 3.97 10.45
C GLU A 61 -6.57 5.09 9.54
N GLU A 62 -7.87 5.41 9.68
CA GLU A 62 -8.44 6.61 9.03
C GLU A 62 -9.27 7.47 9.99
N SER A 63 -8.94 7.45 11.29
CA SER A 63 -9.61 8.28 12.30
C SER A 63 -8.68 9.25 13.03
N VAL A 64 -7.73 9.91 12.35
CA VAL A 64 -7.02 11.07 12.95
C VAL A 64 -6.56 12.06 11.88
N LEU A 65 -7.46 12.74 11.16
CA LEU A 65 -7.16 14.05 10.54
C LEU A 65 -8.46 14.86 10.33
N GLU A 66 -9.27 15.02 11.38
CA GLU A 66 -10.32 16.06 11.37
C GLU A 66 -10.46 16.66 12.77
N GLU A 67 -9.47 17.46 13.20
CA GLU A 67 -9.68 18.50 14.21
C GLU A 67 -8.46 19.41 14.31
N THR A 68 -8.47 20.50 13.53
CA THR A 68 -8.02 21.84 13.97
C THR A 68 -8.32 22.83 12.85
N ARG A 69 -9.61 23.21 12.74
CA ARG A 69 -9.92 24.53 12.16
C ARG A 69 -9.52 25.60 13.18
N PRO A 70 -8.84 26.69 12.77
CA PRO A 70 -8.56 27.80 13.65
C PRO A 70 -9.88 28.50 14.00
N ALA A 71 -10.04 28.87 15.27
CA ALA A 71 -11.11 29.75 15.72
C ALA A 71 -10.72 31.19 15.40
N GLU A 72 -11.49 31.85 14.53
CA GLU A 72 -11.74 33.30 14.60
C GLU A 72 -13.08 33.53 15.29
#